data_AF-A0A3M0ZKT3-F1
#
_entry.id   AF-A0A3M0ZKT3-F1
#
_cell.length_a   1.000
_cell.length_b   1.000
_cell.length_c   1.000
_cell.angle_alpha   90.00
_cell.angle_beta   90.00
_cell.angle_gamma   90.00
#
_symmetry.space_group_name_H-M   'P 1'
#
loop_
_entity.id
_entity.type
_entity.pdbx_description
1 polymer ?
#
loop_
_entity_poly.entity_id
_entity_poly.type
_entity_poly.pdbx_seq_one_letter_code
_entity_poly.pdbx_strand_id
1 'polypeptide(L)'
;MWASVAHGGAFHSALTPSARQKPGTSGLSDTLNPALVSYRVNQGPRRSGDRSSSLPAAAVLPALVALTLAIRIAAIFALHTYVMPPYEDYTGFGAEMGQIAASIAAGDGYSFPANTVYPPNVPLPLRDTPQPTAWMPPLYPALMAATFVLFGSYSQSSALILFFIQSFVAAGACILLFLLARRAFDERTGLVAAALFSVYPPGIYMASRLIWATTITTALVLLFCLLVLRCLDRGRVRDGVLLGAVGGLAALSNPASMTVFPFVCLWLALGRATRKRPVAVVAAVVFTAVIAPWVARNYAVFGRLVPIKSNFGNELAKGNNEYADGHWWTPEWRKTFTPEELDFLASADEVSRNRFLLKKGTGYIRYHPLRFLRLTAARIWLFWTYTRVGDVGSPYSGKDLLMALGYFPMLLLAAAGLAMTRRREAEYRLSVLYLAVFPLPYYVAVAGLMRYRLPIEPLLMMFAAHAVMQIATRISPVRAR
;
A
#
# COMPACT_ATOMS: atom_id res chain seq x y z
N MET A 1 -26.26 44.10 37.99
CA MET A 1 -27.42 44.75 37.34
C MET A 1 -27.85 43.82 36.22
N TRP A 2 -28.90 43.00 36.24
CA TRP A 2 -30.10 42.73 37.06
C TRP A 2 -30.23 41.17 37.09
N ALA A 3 -30.39 40.41 38.19
CA ALA A 3 -31.57 40.18 39.07
C ALA A 3 -32.89 39.99 38.29
N SER A 4 -33.85 39.09 38.54
CA SER A 4 -34.17 38.00 39.48
C SER A 4 -35.56 37.49 39.01
N VAL A 5 -35.99 36.24 39.24
CA VAL A 5 -37.13 35.82 40.12
C VAL A 5 -37.62 34.49 39.50
N ALA A 6 -37.65 33.29 40.10
CA ALA A 6 -38.08 32.74 41.40
C ALA A 6 -39.59 32.43 41.53
N HIS A 7 -39.87 31.20 42.02
CA HIS A 7 -41.08 30.62 42.68
C HIS A 7 -41.45 29.24 42.08
N GLY A 8 -41.71 28.17 42.82
CA GLY A 8 -41.88 27.94 44.27
C GLY A 8 -42.98 26.90 44.52
N GLY A 9 -42.80 26.02 45.52
CA GLY A 9 -43.84 25.17 46.15
C GLY A 9 -44.02 23.76 45.55
N ALA A 10 -43.74 22.61 46.16
CA ALA A 10 -43.82 22.05 47.52
C ALA A 10 -45.13 21.28 47.84
N PHE A 11 -44.91 20.07 48.38
CA PHE A 11 -45.69 19.29 49.37
C PHE A 11 -46.52 18.04 49.00
N HIS A 12 -46.13 16.95 49.70
CA HIS A 12 -46.90 15.85 50.33
C HIS A 12 -47.67 14.85 49.43
N SER A 13 -47.80 13.55 49.74
CA SER A 13 -47.55 12.71 50.94
C SER A 13 -47.66 11.23 50.52
N ALA A 14 -46.72 10.38 50.95
CA ALA A 14 -46.91 9.28 51.92
C ALA A 14 -47.61 7.99 51.41
N LEU A 15 -46.91 6.86 51.55
CA LEU A 15 -47.23 5.72 52.43
C LEU A 15 -46.60 4.40 51.92
N THR A 16 -45.63 3.89 52.70
CA THR A 16 -45.18 2.48 52.77
C THR A 16 -46.11 1.69 53.71
N PRO A 17 -46.21 0.34 53.64
CA PRO A 17 -45.32 -0.56 54.43
C PRO A 17 -45.06 -1.95 53.76
N SER A 18 -43.82 -2.47 53.78
CA SER A 18 -43.22 -3.45 54.72
C SER A 18 -43.32 -4.94 54.33
N ALA A 19 -42.18 -5.64 54.35
CA ALA A 19 -41.93 -7.01 54.89
C ALA A 19 -40.61 -7.56 54.27
N ARG A 20 -39.48 -7.53 54.98
CA ARG A 20 -38.90 -8.56 55.88
C ARG A 20 -38.24 -9.79 55.18
N GLN A 21 -36.93 -9.89 55.43
CA GLN A 21 -36.09 -11.07 55.77
C GLN A 21 -35.72 -12.16 54.72
N LYS A 22 -34.40 -12.28 54.48
CA LYS A 22 -33.62 -13.51 54.12
C LYS A 22 -33.35 -14.36 55.40
N PRO A 23 -32.68 -15.56 55.44
CA PRO A 23 -31.85 -16.29 54.43
C PRO A 23 -31.95 -17.87 54.43
N GLY A 24 -31.14 -18.55 53.58
CA GLY A 24 -30.71 -19.96 53.76
C GLY A 24 -31.00 -20.89 52.56
N THR A 25 -30.09 -21.23 51.62
CA THR A 25 -28.89 -22.12 51.62
C THR A 25 -29.09 -23.37 50.73
N SER A 26 -27.97 -23.80 50.12
CA SER A 26 -27.71 -25.02 49.31
C SER A 26 -28.11 -24.94 47.83
N GLY A 27 -27.26 -25.24 46.85
CA GLY A 27 -25.85 -25.62 46.82
C GLY A 27 -25.46 -25.98 45.37
N LEU A 28 -24.18 -25.80 45.03
CA LEU A 28 -23.42 -26.45 43.92
C LEU A 28 -23.96 -26.23 42.48
N SER A 29 -23.21 -25.99 41.43
CA SER A 29 -21.78 -26.04 41.10
C SER A 29 -21.65 -25.44 39.68
N ASP A 30 -20.51 -24.83 39.38
CA ASP A 30 -19.84 -24.76 38.07
C ASP A 30 -20.67 -24.44 36.80
N THR A 31 -20.40 -23.31 36.16
CA THR A 31 -19.59 -23.27 34.92
C THR A 31 -19.65 -21.91 34.22
N LEU A 32 -18.47 -21.50 33.74
CA LEU A 32 -18.18 -20.35 32.90
C LEU A 32 -19.10 -20.28 31.66
N ASN A 33 -19.67 -19.11 31.38
CA ASN A 33 -20.42 -18.87 30.15
C ASN A 33 -19.78 -17.75 29.30
N PRO A 34 -18.97 -18.08 28.27
CA PRO A 34 -18.59 -17.13 27.23
C PRO A 34 -19.63 -17.16 26.10
N ALA A 35 -20.37 -16.07 25.97
CA ALA A 35 -21.32 -15.86 24.88
C ALA A 35 -20.60 -15.73 23.52
N LEU A 36 -20.54 -16.84 22.77
CA LEU A 36 -20.19 -16.87 21.35
C LEU A 36 -21.44 -16.64 20.50
N VAL A 37 -21.41 -15.53 19.78
CA VAL A 37 -22.38 -15.12 18.76
C VAL A 37 -22.39 -16.14 17.62
N SER A 38 -23.50 -16.86 17.48
CA SER A 38 -23.78 -17.76 16.36
C SER A 38 -24.07 -16.97 15.08
N TYR A 39 -23.16 -17.09 14.11
CA TYR A 39 -23.29 -16.52 12.77
C TYR A 39 -24.18 -17.44 11.92
N ARG A 40 -25.43 -17.06 11.63
CA ARG A 40 -26.24 -17.75 10.59
C ARG A 40 -25.71 -17.35 9.21
N VAL A 41 -25.00 -18.28 8.59
CA VAL A 41 -24.67 -18.25 7.15
C VAL A 41 -25.91 -18.71 6.38
N ASN A 42 -26.46 -17.83 5.55
CA ASN A 42 -27.57 -18.16 4.66
C ASN A 42 -27.01 -19.04 3.53
N GLN A 43 -27.20 -20.35 3.61
CA GLN A 43 -26.83 -21.29 2.57
C GLN A 43 -28.02 -21.48 1.61
N GLY A 44 -27.86 -21.04 0.36
CA GLY A 44 -28.72 -21.51 -0.72
C GLY A 44 -28.56 -23.03 -0.94
N PRO A 45 -29.49 -23.68 -1.66
CA PRO A 45 -29.57 -25.13 -1.73
C PRO A 45 -28.29 -25.73 -2.30
N ARG A 46 -27.59 -26.53 -1.47
CA ARG A 46 -26.44 -27.35 -1.87
C ARG A 46 -26.91 -28.41 -2.86
N ARG A 47 -26.42 -28.37 -4.10
CA ARG A 47 -26.44 -29.54 -4.97
C ARG A 47 -25.52 -30.58 -4.35
N SER A 48 -26.11 -31.68 -3.88
CA SER A 48 -25.42 -32.88 -3.43
C SER A 48 -24.84 -33.63 -4.62
N GLY A 49 -23.51 -33.76 -4.68
CA GLY A 49 -22.83 -34.64 -5.62
C GLY A 49 -21.59 -34.02 -6.26
N ASP A 50 -20.48 -33.97 -5.52
CA ASP A 50 -19.17 -34.42 -6.01
C ASP A 50 -18.16 -34.40 -4.83
N ARG A 51 -17.84 -35.57 -4.26
CA ARG A 51 -16.70 -35.72 -3.35
C ARG A 51 -15.43 -35.87 -4.20
N SER A 52 -14.97 -34.77 -4.82
CA SER A 52 -13.58 -34.69 -5.26
C SER A 52 -12.72 -34.46 -4.01
N SER A 53 -11.74 -35.33 -3.78
CA SER A 53 -10.76 -35.33 -2.68
C SER A 53 -9.79 -34.13 -2.73
N SER A 54 -10.30 -32.91 -2.71
CA SER A 54 -9.47 -31.71 -2.54
C SER A 54 -9.14 -31.52 -1.07
N LEU A 55 -7.85 -31.45 -0.72
CA LEU A 55 -7.38 -31.09 0.61
C LEU A 55 -8.05 -29.77 1.07
N PRO A 56 -8.52 -29.66 2.32
CA PRO A 56 -9.15 -28.44 2.83
C PRO A 56 -8.14 -27.29 2.85
N ALA A 57 -8.56 -26.03 2.62
CA ALA A 57 -7.63 -24.90 2.67
C ALA A 57 -6.95 -24.75 4.04
N ALA A 58 -7.60 -25.22 5.11
CA ALA A 58 -7.01 -25.27 6.45
C ALA A 58 -5.70 -26.07 6.50
N ALA A 59 -5.51 -27.06 5.61
CA ALA A 59 -4.28 -27.83 5.49
C ALA A 59 -3.29 -27.20 4.49
N VAL A 60 -3.78 -26.64 3.38
CA VAL A 60 -2.93 -26.16 2.26
C VAL A 60 -2.40 -24.74 2.48
N LEU A 61 -3.22 -23.83 3.02
CA LEU A 61 -2.84 -22.43 3.18
C LEU A 61 -1.62 -22.24 4.11
N PRO A 62 -1.51 -22.92 5.28
CA PRO A 62 -0.30 -22.82 6.11
C PRO A 62 0.96 -23.24 5.36
N ALA A 63 0.89 -24.27 4.52
CA ALA A 63 2.01 -24.71 3.69
C ALA A 63 2.39 -23.67 2.64
N LEU A 64 1.42 -23.00 2.00
CA LEU A 64 1.69 -21.91 1.05
C LEU A 64 2.28 -20.67 1.72
N VAL A 65 1.84 -20.34 2.94
CA VAL A 65 2.40 -19.25 3.73
C VAL A 65 3.84 -19.57 4.13
N ALA A 66 4.09 -20.80 4.60
CA ALA A 66 5.43 -21.28 4.90
C ALA A 66 6.32 -21.27 3.65
N LEU A 67 5.80 -21.70 2.50
CA LEU A 67 6.51 -21.66 1.21
C LEU A 67 6.84 -20.22 0.79
N THR A 68 5.88 -19.29 0.92
CA THR A 68 6.07 -17.86 0.62
C THR A 68 7.25 -17.31 1.42
N LEU A 69 7.30 -17.62 2.71
CA LEU A 69 8.36 -17.19 3.62
C LEU A 69 9.69 -17.88 3.28
N ALA A 70 9.67 -19.21 3.14
CA ALA A 70 10.86 -20.03 2.90
C ALA A 70 11.57 -19.66 1.61
N ILE A 71 10.85 -19.45 0.49
CA ILE A 71 11.45 -19.04 -0.79
C ILE A 71 12.15 -17.69 -0.66
N ARG A 72 11.54 -16.73 0.06
CA ARG A 72 12.13 -15.39 0.23
C ARG A 72 13.36 -15.44 1.13
N ILE A 73 13.30 -16.18 2.23
CA ILE A 73 14.45 -16.41 3.11
C ILE A 73 15.58 -17.13 2.37
N ALA A 74 15.26 -18.20 1.62
CA ALA A 74 16.23 -18.90 0.79
C ALA A 74 16.86 -17.98 -0.25
N ALA A 75 16.07 -17.11 -0.91
CA ALA A 75 16.59 -16.14 -1.85
C ALA A 75 17.51 -15.10 -1.19
N ILE A 76 17.23 -14.68 0.05
CA ILE A 76 18.09 -13.75 0.79
C ILE A 76 19.50 -14.33 0.95
N PHE A 77 19.58 -15.58 1.42
CA PHE A 77 20.84 -16.25 1.71
C PHE A 77 21.54 -16.76 0.45
N ALA A 78 20.83 -17.43 -0.47
CA ALA A 78 21.42 -17.97 -1.70
C ALA A 78 22.01 -16.88 -2.59
N LEU A 79 21.38 -15.70 -2.63
CA LEU A 79 21.85 -14.57 -3.43
C LEU A 79 22.69 -13.56 -2.63
N HIS A 80 22.99 -13.84 -1.36
CA HIS A 80 23.76 -12.97 -0.46
C HIS A 80 23.26 -11.51 -0.46
N THR A 81 21.95 -11.33 -0.57
CA THR A 81 21.32 -10.00 -0.78
C THR A 81 21.53 -9.02 0.36
N TYR A 82 21.82 -9.55 1.56
CA TYR A 82 22.15 -8.79 2.76
C TYR A 82 23.57 -8.21 2.74
N VAL A 83 24.43 -8.70 1.85
CA VAL A 83 25.74 -8.12 1.58
C VAL A 83 25.52 -7.00 0.58
N MET A 84 25.30 -5.80 1.10
CA MET A 84 25.19 -4.60 0.28
C MET A 84 26.57 -3.98 0.10
N PRO A 85 27.03 -3.76 -1.15
CA PRO A 85 28.28 -3.06 -1.36
C PRO A 85 28.17 -1.66 -0.76
N PRO A 86 29.23 -1.17 -0.10
CA PRO A 86 29.29 0.21 0.36
C PRO A 86 29.48 1.09 -0.89
N TYR A 87 28.39 1.46 -1.55
CA TYR A 87 28.44 2.61 -2.46
C TYR A 87 28.78 3.85 -1.64
N GLU A 88 29.53 4.79 -2.21
CA GLU A 88 30.00 6.02 -1.54
C GLU A 88 28.85 6.84 -0.90
N ASP A 89 27.60 6.62 -1.34
CA ASP A 89 26.40 7.31 -0.88
C ASP A 89 25.32 6.40 -0.25
N TYR A 90 25.61 5.10 -0.09
CA TYR A 90 24.69 4.06 0.39
C TYR A 90 23.33 3.98 -0.35
N THR A 91 23.23 4.49 -1.58
CA THR A 91 21.95 4.53 -2.32
C THR A 91 21.36 3.14 -2.59
N GLY A 92 22.20 2.11 -2.65
CA GLY A 92 21.77 0.71 -2.74
C GLY A 92 20.98 0.20 -1.51
N PHE A 93 21.08 0.88 -0.36
CA PHE A 93 20.44 0.53 0.90
C PHE A 93 19.25 1.45 1.18
N GLY A 94 18.16 1.26 0.43
CA GLY A 94 16.91 2.00 0.61
C GLY A 94 16.94 3.46 0.13
N ALA A 95 17.98 3.87 -0.60
CA ALA A 95 18.17 5.21 -1.17
C ALA A 95 17.76 6.34 -0.20
N GLU A 96 16.82 7.21 -0.59
CA GLU A 96 16.39 8.34 0.23
C GLU A 96 15.76 7.89 1.56
N MET A 97 15.09 6.73 1.62
CA MET A 97 14.54 6.21 2.88
C MET A 97 15.67 5.80 3.84
N GLY A 98 16.77 5.25 3.31
CA GLY A 98 17.96 4.87 4.09
C GLY A 98 18.69 6.08 4.65
N GLN A 99 18.90 7.10 3.83
CA GLN A 99 19.52 8.36 4.24
C GLN A 99 18.71 9.06 5.36
N ILE A 100 17.39 9.10 5.21
CA ILE A 100 16.50 9.64 6.24
C ILE A 100 16.55 8.79 7.51
N ALA A 101 16.54 7.47 7.38
CA ALA A 101 16.62 6.57 8.52
C ALA A 101 17.94 6.71 9.31
N ALA A 102 19.06 6.88 8.60
CA ALA A 102 20.36 7.12 9.21
C ALA A 102 20.39 8.44 9.99
N SER A 103 19.78 9.50 9.44
CA SER A 103 19.67 10.79 10.14
C SER A 103 18.83 10.68 11.41
N ILE A 104 17.71 9.94 11.37
CA ILE A 104 16.90 9.68 12.57
C ILE A 104 17.71 8.90 13.60
N ALA A 105 18.44 7.86 13.18
CA ALA A 105 19.25 7.04 14.07
C ALA A 105 20.44 7.81 14.69
N ALA A 106 20.99 8.79 13.97
CA ALA A 106 22.05 9.69 14.44
C ALA A 106 21.54 10.80 15.38
N GLY A 107 20.23 11.02 15.46
CA GLY A 107 19.62 12.08 16.28
C GLY A 107 19.36 13.39 15.53
N ASP A 108 19.61 13.46 14.23
CA ASP A 108 19.38 14.64 13.39
C ASP A 108 17.89 14.85 13.04
N GLY A 109 17.05 13.90 13.43
CA GLY A 109 15.62 13.90 13.15
C GLY A 109 15.29 13.46 11.71
N TYR A 110 14.09 13.81 11.25
CA TYR A 110 13.63 13.44 9.90
C TYR A 110 14.19 14.41 8.86
N SER A 111 15.45 14.18 8.49
CA SER A 111 16.26 14.99 7.58
C SER A 111 17.01 14.12 6.58
N PHE A 112 17.50 14.73 5.51
CA PHE A 112 18.64 14.13 4.81
C PHE A 112 19.94 14.49 5.54
N PRO A 113 20.94 13.60 5.53
CA PRO A 113 22.20 13.80 6.24
C PRO A 113 23.05 14.90 5.61
N ALA A 114 23.90 15.52 6.42
CA ALA A 114 24.92 16.45 5.93
C ALA A 114 25.84 15.78 4.89
N ASN A 115 26.42 16.57 4.00
CA ASN A 115 27.38 16.11 2.99
C ASN A 115 26.86 14.99 2.08
N THR A 116 25.54 14.89 1.89
CA THR A 116 24.93 13.95 0.94
C THR A 116 24.23 14.67 -0.20
N VAL A 117 24.24 14.05 -1.38
CA VAL A 117 23.59 14.60 -2.57
C VAL A 117 22.07 14.54 -2.40
N TYR A 118 21.46 15.72 -2.40
CA TYR A 118 20.05 15.96 -2.14
C TYR A 118 19.36 16.53 -3.38
N PRO A 119 18.15 16.10 -3.77
CA PRO A 119 17.87 14.74 -4.24
C PRO A 119 18.79 14.37 -5.43
N PRO A 120 19.03 13.08 -5.71
CA PRO A 120 20.11 12.57 -6.60
C PRO A 120 20.04 13.02 -8.07
N ASN A 121 19.04 13.80 -8.44
CA ASN A 121 18.66 14.10 -9.82
C ASN A 121 19.05 15.52 -10.26
N VAL A 122 19.38 16.41 -9.31
CA VAL A 122 20.02 17.69 -9.57
C VAL A 122 21.19 17.76 -8.60
N PRO A 123 22.44 17.87 -9.06
CA PRO A 123 23.59 17.97 -8.16
C PRO A 123 23.57 19.34 -7.52
N LEU A 124 23.00 19.39 -6.32
CA LEU A 124 22.97 20.55 -5.47
C LEU A 124 24.27 20.61 -4.66
N PRO A 125 24.70 21.81 -4.24
CA PRO A 125 25.83 21.95 -3.34
C PRO A 125 25.60 21.10 -2.09
N LEU A 126 26.66 20.43 -1.66
CA LEU A 126 26.66 19.74 -0.38
C LEU A 126 26.38 20.75 0.73
N ARG A 127 25.64 20.30 1.74
CA ARG A 127 25.31 21.10 2.91
C ARG A 127 25.98 20.49 4.12
N ASP A 128 26.67 21.32 4.89
CA ASP A 128 27.40 20.90 6.08
C ASP A 128 26.48 20.52 7.25
N THR A 129 25.17 20.74 7.11
CA THR A 129 24.17 20.45 8.14
C THR A 129 23.03 19.58 7.60
N PRO A 130 22.49 18.66 8.42
CA PRO A 130 21.30 17.89 8.07
C PRO A 130 20.13 18.81 7.70
N GLN A 131 19.35 18.41 6.70
CA GLN A 131 18.26 19.22 6.16
C GLN A 131 16.92 18.54 6.40
N PRO A 132 16.01 19.12 7.21
CA PRO A 132 14.67 18.59 7.41
C PRO A 132 13.94 18.36 6.08
N THR A 133 13.29 17.21 5.95
CA THR A 133 12.68 16.80 4.67
C THR A 133 11.28 16.22 4.85
N ALA A 134 10.44 16.33 3.81
CA ALA A 134 9.23 15.55 3.61
C ALA A 134 9.27 14.78 2.27
N TRP A 135 10.48 14.50 1.77
CA TRP A 135 10.69 13.84 0.48
C TRP A 135 10.12 12.43 0.44
N MET A 136 10.09 11.72 1.57
CA MET A 136 9.55 10.38 1.69
C MET A 136 8.39 10.32 2.69
N PRO A 137 7.42 9.41 2.51
CA PRO A 137 6.43 9.11 3.54
C PRO A 137 7.09 8.48 4.78
N PRO A 138 6.59 8.72 6.00
CA PRO A 138 7.35 8.44 7.22
C PRO A 138 7.35 6.99 7.67
N LEU A 139 6.40 6.14 7.21
CA LEU A 139 6.17 4.83 7.80
C LEU A 139 7.38 3.88 7.65
N TYR A 140 7.95 3.79 6.45
CA TYR A 140 9.08 2.90 6.20
C TYR A 140 10.43 3.47 6.68
N PRO A 141 10.74 4.77 6.50
CA PRO A 141 11.92 5.38 7.10
C PRO A 141 11.97 5.24 8.63
N ALA A 142 10.82 5.34 9.33
CA ALA A 142 10.77 5.11 10.77
C ALA A 142 11.09 3.65 11.14
N LEU A 143 10.59 2.68 10.38
CA LEU A 143 10.93 1.25 10.56
C LEU A 143 12.43 0.99 10.34
N MET A 144 12.99 1.59 9.28
CA MET A 144 14.42 1.51 8.99
C MET A 144 15.25 2.15 10.09
N ALA A 145 14.86 3.33 10.58
CA ALA A 145 15.55 4.03 11.65
C ALA A 145 15.58 3.20 12.94
N ALA A 146 14.45 2.60 13.33
CA ALA A 146 14.41 1.69 14.48
C ALA A 146 15.37 0.50 14.30
N THR A 147 15.48 -0.03 13.08
CA THR A 147 16.44 -1.10 12.78
C THR A 147 17.88 -0.60 12.88
N PHE A 148 18.17 0.59 12.36
CA PHE A 148 19.51 1.18 12.40
C PHE A 148 19.99 1.47 13.83
N VAL A 149 19.10 1.95 14.71
CA VAL A 149 19.40 2.16 16.13
C VAL A 149 19.77 0.85 16.83
N LEU A 150 19.09 -0.26 16.50
CA LEU A 150 19.28 -1.54 17.19
C LEU A 150 20.43 -2.39 16.62
N PHE A 151 20.67 -2.31 15.30
CA PHE A 151 21.56 -3.23 14.59
C PHE A 151 22.67 -2.52 13.81
N GLY A 152 22.75 -1.20 13.89
CA GLY A 152 23.75 -0.35 13.22
C GLY A 152 23.28 0.14 11.84
N SER A 153 23.52 1.43 11.56
CA SER A 153 23.22 2.04 10.26
C SER A 153 24.00 1.35 9.14
N TYR A 154 23.29 1.01 8.04
CA TYR A 154 23.86 0.37 6.86
C TYR A 154 24.61 -0.94 7.11
N SER A 155 24.38 -1.60 8.26
CA SER A 155 25.01 -2.88 8.58
C SER A 155 24.35 -4.05 7.85
N GLN A 156 25.11 -5.14 7.70
CA GLN A 156 24.55 -6.41 7.20
C GLN A 156 23.41 -6.94 8.09
N SER A 157 23.51 -6.75 9.41
CA SER A 157 22.47 -7.12 10.36
C SER A 157 21.18 -6.33 10.10
N SER A 158 21.28 -5.01 9.90
CA SER A 158 20.12 -4.19 9.53
C SER A 158 19.49 -4.63 8.21
N ALA A 159 20.30 -4.98 7.21
CA ALA A 159 19.78 -5.49 5.94
C ALA A 159 19.02 -6.81 6.13
N LEU A 160 19.59 -7.77 6.86
CA LEU A 160 18.95 -9.05 7.18
C LEU A 160 17.61 -8.86 7.90
N ILE A 161 17.57 -8.04 8.94
CA ILE A 161 16.35 -7.77 9.71
C ILE A 161 15.27 -7.13 8.83
N LEU A 162 15.62 -6.14 8.00
CA LEU A 162 14.68 -5.52 7.08
C LEU A 162 14.16 -6.52 6.04
N PHE A 163 15.00 -7.39 5.48
CA PHE A 163 14.54 -8.42 4.55
C PHE A 163 13.66 -9.48 5.23
N PHE A 164 13.93 -9.86 6.47
CA PHE A 164 13.04 -10.72 7.23
C PHE A 164 11.69 -10.07 7.47
N ILE A 165 11.65 -8.82 7.94
CA ILE A 165 10.40 -8.08 8.14
C ILE A 165 9.58 -8.04 6.84
N GLN A 166 10.22 -7.70 5.72
CA GLN A 166 9.56 -7.68 4.40
C GLN A 166 9.04 -9.07 3.99
N SER A 167 9.78 -10.13 4.29
CA SER A 167 9.39 -11.52 3.99
C SER A 167 8.22 -11.99 4.86
N PHE A 168 8.19 -11.65 6.15
CA PHE A 168 7.06 -11.93 7.04
C PHE A 168 5.81 -11.14 6.63
N VAL A 169 5.96 -9.87 6.26
CA VAL A 169 4.87 -9.05 5.73
C VAL A 169 4.33 -9.64 4.42
N ALA A 170 5.20 -10.13 3.53
CA ALA A 170 4.79 -10.81 2.31
C ALA A 170 4.04 -12.12 2.60
N ALA A 171 4.47 -12.90 3.59
CA ALA A 171 3.73 -14.09 4.03
C ALA A 171 2.33 -13.73 4.57
N GLY A 172 2.20 -12.63 5.31
CA GLY A 172 0.90 -12.07 5.70
C GLY A 172 0.06 -11.62 4.49
N ALA A 173 0.67 -10.96 3.51
CA ALA A 173 0.00 -10.55 2.27
C ALA A 173 -0.54 -11.75 1.47
N CYS A 174 0.14 -12.90 1.52
CA CYS A 174 -0.32 -14.16 0.92
C CYS A 174 -1.67 -14.60 1.52
N ILE A 175 -1.82 -14.52 2.85
CA ILE A 175 -3.09 -14.80 3.54
C ILE A 175 -4.17 -13.81 3.11
N LEU A 176 -3.85 -12.52 3.07
CA LEU A 176 -4.82 -11.48 2.68
C LEU A 176 -5.29 -11.66 1.24
N LEU A 177 -4.38 -12.03 0.32
CA LEU A 177 -4.71 -12.34 -1.07
C LEU A 177 -5.62 -13.57 -1.16
N PHE A 178 -5.30 -14.66 -0.44
CA PHE A 178 -6.18 -15.83 -0.34
C PHE A 178 -7.59 -15.44 0.11
N LEU A 179 -7.70 -14.64 1.17
CA LEU A 179 -9.00 -14.22 1.71
C LEU A 179 -9.80 -13.38 0.71
N LEU A 180 -9.13 -12.48 -0.01
CA LEU A 180 -9.75 -11.63 -1.01
C LEU A 180 -10.23 -12.44 -2.21
N ALA A 181 -9.38 -13.32 -2.75
CA ALA A 181 -9.68 -14.18 -3.88
C ALA A 181 -10.75 -15.24 -3.55
N ARG A 182 -10.71 -15.83 -2.35
CA ARG A 182 -11.75 -16.74 -1.86
C ARG A 182 -13.11 -16.07 -1.81
N ARG A 183 -13.14 -14.81 -1.39
CA ARG A 183 -14.37 -14.04 -1.30
C ARG A 183 -14.88 -13.64 -2.69
N ALA A 184 -13.99 -13.22 -3.58
CA ALA A 184 -14.36 -12.82 -4.94
C ALA A 184 -14.87 -13.97 -5.80
N PHE A 185 -14.34 -15.17 -5.56
CA PHE A 185 -14.64 -16.37 -6.34
C PHE A 185 -14.97 -17.55 -5.42
N ASP A 186 -13.96 -18.32 -5.04
CA ASP A 186 -14.10 -19.53 -4.24
C ASP A 186 -12.76 -19.93 -3.57
N GLU A 187 -12.82 -20.88 -2.65
CA GLU A 187 -11.66 -21.34 -1.86
C GLU A 187 -10.51 -21.87 -2.72
N ARG A 188 -10.79 -22.59 -3.82
CA ARG A 188 -9.75 -23.13 -4.70
C ARG A 188 -9.06 -22.02 -5.47
N THR A 189 -9.82 -21.08 -6.01
CA THR A 189 -9.29 -19.86 -6.64
C THR A 189 -8.41 -19.08 -5.67
N GLY A 190 -8.82 -18.99 -4.39
CA GLY A 190 -8.01 -18.39 -3.33
C GLY A 190 -6.67 -19.09 -3.13
N LEU A 191 -6.65 -20.43 -3.06
CA LEU A 191 -5.41 -21.21 -2.92
C LEU A 191 -4.49 -21.04 -4.13
N VAL A 192 -5.04 -21.02 -5.34
CA VAL A 192 -4.27 -20.77 -6.56
C VAL A 192 -3.66 -19.37 -6.56
N ALA A 193 -4.41 -18.34 -6.15
CA ALA A 193 -3.88 -16.98 -6.04
C ALA A 193 -2.70 -16.90 -5.05
N ALA A 194 -2.83 -17.56 -3.89
CA ALA A 194 -1.76 -17.67 -2.89
C ALA A 194 -0.53 -18.42 -3.43
N ALA A 195 -0.74 -19.53 -4.16
CA ALA A 195 0.33 -20.29 -4.78
C ALA A 195 1.09 -19.46 -5.83
N LEU A 196 0.37 -18.76 -6.73
CA LEU A 196 0.96 -17.85 -7.71
C LEU A 196 1.81 -16.77 -7.03
N PHE A 197 1.29 -16.14 -5.96
CA PHE A 197 2.02 -15.13 -5.20
C PHE A 197 3.27 -15.67 -4.48
N SER A 198 3.21 -16.92 -4.02
CA SER A 198 4.32 -17.57 -3.30
C SER A 198 5.58 -17.65 -4.17
N VAL A 199 5.41 -18.00 -5.44
CA VAL A 199 6.50 -18.25 -6.41
C VAL A 199 6.74 -17.08 -7.38
N TYR A 200 6.07 -15.94 -7.19
CA TYR A 200 6.10 -14.82 -8.12
C TYR A 200 7.45 -14.07 -8.11
N PRO A 201 8.27 -14.11 -9.18
CA PRO A 201 9.64 -13.60 -9.15
C PRO A 201 9.77 -12.11 -8.80
N PRO A 202 8.97 -11.17 -9.36
CA PRO A 202 9.02 -9.77 -8.94
C PRO A 202 8.70 -9.56 -7.45
N GLY A 203 7.75 -10.34 -6.91
CA GLY A 203 7.39 -10.29 -5.49
C GLY A 203 8.47 -10.85 -4.58
N ILE A 204 9.18 -11.90 -5.02
CA ILE A 204 10.35 -12.45 -4.31
C ILE A 204 11.47 -11.41 -4.30
N TYR A 205 11.84 -10.90 -5.49
CA TYR A 205 12.88 -9.89 -5.66
C TYR A 205 12.68 -8.67 -4.74
N MET A 206 11.45 -8.20 -4.59
CA MET A 206 11.15 -7.00 -3.79
C MET A 206 11.11 -7.25 -2.29
N ALA A 207 10.88 -8.49 -1.87
CA ALA A 207 10.97 -8.85 -0.45
C ALA A 207 12.40 -9.21 -0.03
N SER A 208 13.23 -9.70 -0.97
CA SER A 208 14.55 -10.26 -0.65
C SER A 208 15.74 -9.45 -1.14
N ARG A 209 15.60 -8.48 -2.05
CA ARG A 209 16.76 -7.76 -2.64
C ARG A 209 16.68 -6.24 -2.54
N LEU A 210 15.48 -5.68 -2.60
CA LEU A 210 15.24 -4.24 -2.55
C LEU A 210 14.65 -3.84 -1.20
N ILE A 211 15.38 -3.07 -0.39
CA ILE A 211 14.88 -2.52 0.88
C ILE A 211 13.97 -1.33 0.53
N TRP A 212 12.65 -1.55 0.54
CA TRP A 212 11.67 -0.51 0.21
C TRP A 212 10.29 -0.77 0.83
N ALA A 213 9.47 0.27 0.91
CA ALA A 213 8.10 0.21 1.46
C ALA A 213 7.09 -0.65 0.67
N THR A 214 7.49 -1.24 -0.46
CA THR A 214 6.57 -1.87 -1.43
C THR A 214 5.78 -3.01 -0.80
N THR A 215 6.44 -3.93 -0.09
CA THR A 215 5.81 -5.12 0.52
C THR A 215 4.78 -4.75 1.59
N ILE A 216 5.10 -3.79 2.45
CA ILE A 216 4.18 -3.23 3.46
C ILE A 216 3.00 -2.52 2.79
N THR A 217 3.26 -1.72 1.74
CA THR A 217 2.20 -1.06 0.98
C THR A 217 1.25 -2.09 0.35
N THR A 218 1.78 -3.16 -0.24
CA THR A 218 0.97 -4.26 -0.80
C THR A 218 0.08 -4.92 0.25
N ALA A 219 0.61 -5.25 1.42
CA ALA A 219 -0.15 -5.85 2.51
C ALA A 219 -1.26 -4.89 3.01
N LEU A 220 -0.95 -3.61 3.17
CA LEU A 220 -1.90 -2.58 3.56
C LEU A 220 -3.01 -2.37 2.52
N VAL A 221 -2.70 -2.42 1.23
CA VAL A 221 -3.70 -2.34 0.14
C VAL A 221 -4.64 -3.56 0.16
N LEU A 222 -4.12 -4.77 0.34
CA LEU A 222 -4.94 -5.97 0.44
C LEU A 222 -5.85 -5.95 1.68
N LEU A 223 -5.32 -5.53 2.83
CA LEU A 223 -6.10 -5.36 4.05
C LEU A 223 -7.16 -4.27 3.88
N PHE A 224 -6.82 -3.15 3.25
CA PHE A 224 -7.75 -2.07 2.92
C PHE A 224 -8.90 -2.60 2.07
N CYS A 225 -8.62 -3.35 0.99
CA CYS A 225 -9.65 -3.95 0.14
C CYS A 225 -10.62 -4.83 0.94
N LEU A 226 -10.10 -5.71 1.81
CA LEU A 226 -10.93 -6.55 2.68
C LEU A 226 -11.79 -5.72 3.65
N LEU A 227 -11.26 -4.62 4.19
CA LEU A 227 -12.00 -3.71 5.07
C LEU A 227 -13.10 -2.94 4.33
N VAL A 228 -12.87 -2.53 3.08
CA VAL A 228 -13.91 -1.93 2.23
C VAL A 228 -15.08 -2.91 2.06
N LEU A 229 -14.79 -4.16 1.70
CA LEU A 229 -15.81 -5.19 1.53
C LEU A 229 -16.57 -5.47 2.83
N ARG A 230 -15.86 -5.50 3.95
CA ARG A 230 -16.47 -5.63 5.28
C ARG A 230 -17.38 -4.46 5.64
N CYS A 231 -16.98 -3.22 5.30
CA CYS A 231 -17.82 -2.03 5.46
C CYS A 231 -19.09 -2.14 4.60
N LEU A 232 -18.97 -2.64 3.37
CA LEU A 232 -20.09 -2.85 2.46
C LEU A 232 -21.07 -3.91 2.98
N ASP A 233 -20.60 -4.96 3.63
CA ASP A 233 -21.48 -5.98 4.22
C ASP A 233 -22.19 -5.46 5.47
N ARG A 234 -21.42 -4.97 6.44
CA ARG A 234 -21.88 -4.76 7.82
C ARG A 234 -22.38 -3.36 8.09
N GLY A 235 -21.79 -2.33 7.46
CA GLY A 235 -22.13 -0.93 7.68
C GLY A 235 -21.93 -0.47 9.14
N ARG A 236 -20.95 -1.00 9.88
CA ARG A 236 -20.69 -0.63 11.29
C ARG A 236 -19.64 0.46 11.38
N VAL A 237 -19.83 1.41 12.29
CA VAL A 237 -18.88 2.52 12.55
C VAL A 237 -17.47 2.03 12.88
N ARG A 238 -17.34 0.95 13.68
CA ARG A 238 -16.04 0.32 13.97
C ARG A 238 -15.29 -0.12 12.71
N ASP A 239 -16.01 -0.58 11.69
CA ASP A 239 -15.37 -0.98 10.42
C ASP A 239 -14.85 0.27 9.67
N GLY A 240 -15.54 1.42 9.80
CA GLY A 240 -15.08 2.72 9.31
C GLY A 240 -13.80 3.20 10.02
N VAL A 241 -13.70 3.01 11.34
CA VAL A 241 -12.48 3.31 12.10
C VAL A 241 -11.30 2.50 11.56
N LEU A 242 -11.47 1.19 11.41
CA LEU A 242 -10.42 0.32 10.87
C LEU A 242 -10.04 0.70 9.44
N LEU A 243 -11.03 1.01 8.58
CA LEU A 243 -10.82 1.42 7.21
C LEU A 243 -10.01 2.72 7.12
N GLY A 244 -10.40 3.73 7.90
CA GLY A 244 -9.70 5.01 7.98
C GLY A 244 -8.26 4.86 8.50
N ALA A 245 -8.08 4.05 9.55
CA ALA A 245 -6.75 3.82 10.14
C ALA A 245 -5.80 3.12 9.16
N VAL A 246 -6.25 2.02 8.52
CA VAL A 246 -5.45 1.31 7.52
C VAL A 246 -5.21 2.17 6.29
N GLY A 247 -6.21 2.93 5.84
CA GLY A 247 -6.04 3.89 4.75
C GLY A 247 -5.00 4.96 5.06
N GLY A 248 -5.03 5.53 6.27
CA GLY A 248 -4.04 6.53 6.71
C GLY A 248 -2.63 5.95 6.77
N LEU A 249 -2.45 4.75 7.34
CA LEU A 249 -1.17 4.06 7.36
C LEU A 249 -0.67 3.73 5.94
N ALA A 250 -1.55 3.28 5.04
CA ALA A 250 -1.20 3.05 3.65
C ALA A 250 -0.77 4.34 2.94
N ALA A 251 -1.41 5.46 3.23
CA ALA A 251 -1.02 6.77 2.71
C ALA A 251 0.35 7.23 3.24
N LEU A 252 0.64 6.99 4.53
CA LEU A 252 1.95 7.26 5.15
C LEU A 252 3.05 6.27 4.72
N SER A 253 2.71 5.19 4.04
CA SER A 253 3.64 4.28 3.38
C SER A 253 3.88 4.69 1.92
N ASN A 254 2.80 4.88 1.16
CA ASN A 254 2.82 5.37 -0.20
C ASN A 254 1.51 6.13 -0.52
N PRO A 255 1.54 7.46 -0.67
CA PRO A 255 0.32 8.25 -0.90
C PRO A 255 -0.37 7.90 -2.22
N ALA A 256 0.35 7.44 -3.25
CA ALA A 256 -0.24 7.03 -4.51
C ALA A 256 -1.20 5.83 -4.33
N SER A 257 -0.92 4.95 -3.36
CA SER A 257 -1.76 3.79 -3.04
C SER A 257 -3.17 4.16 -2.59
N MET A 258 -3.35 5.35 -2.02
CA MET A 258 -4.61 5.82 -1.43
C MET A 258 -5.31 6.89 -2.28
N THR A 259 -4.90 7.08 -3.54
CA THR A 259 -5.65 7.90 -4.52
C THR A 259 -7.09 7.40 -4.74
N VAL A 260 -7.33 6.11 -4.50
CA VAL A 260 -8.66 5.49 -4.57
C VAL A 260 -9.56 5.82 -3.37
N PHE A 261 -8.99 6.27 -2.25
CA PHE A 261 -9.69 6.43 -0.97
C PHE A 261 -10.92 7.35 -1.06
N PRO A 262 -10.87 8.54 -1.71
CA PRO A 262 -12.05 9.39 -1.87
C PRO A 262 -13.18 8.71 -2.64
N PHE A 263 -12.86 7.91 -3.66
CA PHE A 263 -13.84 7.17 -4.45
C PHE A 263 -14.50 6.06 -3.63
N VAL A 264 -13.75 5.42 -2.73
CA VAL A 264 -14.30 4.44 -1.78
C VAL A 264 -15.22 5.12 -0.77
N CYS A 265 -14.83 6.25 -0.19
CA CYS A 265 -15.69 7.03 0.69
C CYS A 265 -16.98 7.47 -0.02
N LEU A 266 -16.86 7.95 -1.27
CA LEU A 266 -18.01 8.33 -2.09
C LEU A 266 -18.91 7.13 -2.37
N TRP A 267 -18.34 5.97 -2.72
CA TRP A 267 -19.11 4.74 -2.94
C TRP A 267 -19.87 4.29 -1.68
N LEU A 268 -19.25 4.38 -0.50
CA LEU A 268 -19.90 4.08 0.77
C LEU A 268 -21.00 5.09 1.12
N ALA A 269 -20.79 6.38 0.84
CA ALA A 269 -21.74 7.46 1.15
C ALA A 269 -22.95 7.51 0.21
N LEU A 270 -22.73 7.28 -1.09
CA LEU A 270 -23.77 7.31 -2.13
C LEU A 270 -24.47 5.96 -2.35
N GLY A 271 -23.99 4.89 -1.71
CA GLY A 271 -24.64 3.60 -1.77
C GLY A 271 -26.09 3.66 -1.28
N ARG A 272 -26.98 2.86 -1.88
CA ARG A 272 -28.43 2.81 -1.55
C ARG A 272 -28.72 2.53 -0.06
N ALA A 273 -27.78 1.92 0.65
CA ALA A 273 -27.90 1.65 2.07
C ALA A 273 -27.40 2.83 2.92
N THR A 274 -28.32 3.69 3.39
CA THR A 274 -28.03 4.89 4.20
C THR A 274 -27.18 4.61 5.44
N ARG A 275 -27.27 3.40 6.03
CA ARG A 275 -26.43 2.95 7.16
C ARG A 275 -24.92 3.01 6.91
N LYS A 276 -24.47 3.11 5.65
CA LYS A 276 -23.05 3.18 5.26
C LYS A 276 -22.48 4.61 5.25
N ARG A 277 -23.33 5.63 5.24
CA ARG A 277 -22.93 7.04 5.31
C ARG A 277 -22.07 7.37 6.54
N PRO A 278 -22.45 7.00 7.79
CA PRO A 278 -21.60 7.25 8.95
C PRO A 278 -20.26 6.51 8.87
N VAL A 279 -20.22 5.33 8.23
CA VAL A 279 -18.97 4.59 8.01
C VAL A 279 -18.01 5.37 7.13
N ALA A 280 -18.50 5.97 6.04
CA ALA A 280 -17.70 6.80 5.14
C ALA A 280 -17.13 8.04 5.85
N VAL A 281 -17.96 8.73 6.65
CA VAL A 281 -17.54 9.90 7.43
C VAL A 281 -16.49 9.52 8.46
N VAL A 282 -16.74 8.46 9.24
CA VAL A 282 -15.79 8.00 10.26
C VAL A 282 -14.48 7.53 9.63
N ALA A 283 -14.52 6.83 8.50
CA ALA A 283 -13.31 6.46 7.78
C ALA A 283 -12.51 7.69 7.34
N ALA A 284 -13.16 8.72 6.78
CA ALA A 284 -12.49 9.95 6.37
C ALA A 284 -11.89 10.73 7.57
N VAL A 285 -12.63 10.82 8.67
CA VAL A 285 -12.16 11.47 9.91
C VAL A 285 -10.95 10.73 10.48
N VAL A 286 -11.03 9.40 10.61
CA VAL A 286 -9.92 8.60 11.16
C VAL A 286 -8.72 8.60 10.22
N PHE A 287 -8.92 8.51 8.90
CA PHE A 287 -7.84 8.67 7.92
C PHE A 287 -7.10 9.99 8.13
N THR A 288 -7.86 11.08 8.25
CA THR A 288 -7.31 12.43 8.49
C THR A 288 -6.57 12.48 9.81
N ALA A 289 -7.13 11.90 10.87
CA ALA A 289 -6.49 11.84 12.19
C ALA A 289 -5.17 11.04 12.19
N VAL A 290 -5.07 9.97 11.40
CA VAL A 290 -3.83 9.18 11.29
C VAL A 290 -2.73 9.95 10.55
N ILE A 291 -3.07 10.69 9.49
CA ILE A 291 -2.06 11.48 8.76
C ILE A 291 -1.73 12.81 9.44
N ALA A 292 -2.63 13.33 10.29
CA ALA A 292 -2.52 14.66 10.88
C ALA A 292 -1.21 14.92 11.64
N PRO A 293 -0.65 14.00 12.46
CA PRO A 293 0.63 14.24 13.12
C PRO A 293 1.77 14.52 12.15
N TRP A 294 1.80 13.80 11.02
CA TRP A 294 2.80 14.01 9.98
C TRP A 294 2.58 15.33 9.24
N VAL A 295 1.34 15.65 8.91
CA VAL A 295 0.97 16.94 8.29
C VAL A 295 1.36 18.11 9.20
N ALA A 296 1.07 18.01 10.50
CA ALA A 296 1.39 19.02 11.49
C ALA A 296 2.90 19.21 11.65
N ARG A 297 3.67 18.12 11.70
CA ARG A 297 5.14 18.17 11.69
C ARG A 297 5.65 18.89 10.45
N ASN A 298 5.15 18.54 9.27
CA ASN A 298 5.59 19.17 8.03
C ASN A 298 5.25 20.66 8.01
N TYR A 299 4.07 21.04 8.50
CA TYR A 299 3.70 22.44 8.59
C TYR A 299 4.60 23.21 9.57
N ALA A 300 4.91 22.65 10.73
CA ALA A 300 5.80 23.26 11.71
C ALA A 300 7.23 23.44 11.17
N VAL A 301 7.73 22.48 10.39
CA VAL A 301 9.10 22.52 9.82
C VAL A 301 9.19 23.46 8.62
N PHE A 302 8.23 23.42 7.70
CA PHE A 302 8.34 24.14 6.42
C PHE A 302 7.53 25.45 6.39
N GLY A 303 6.69 25.72 7.38
CA GLY A 303 5.76 26.85 7.37
C GLY A 303 4.77 26.80 6.19
N ARG A 304 4.57 25.62 5.59
CA ARG A 304 3.76 25.39 4.38
C ARG A 304 3.06 24.04 4.49
N LEU A 305 1.87 23.92 3.91
CA LEU A 305 1.11 22.68 3.92
C LEU A 305 1.75 21.66 2.95
N VAL A 306 2.39 20.63 3.52
CA VAL A 306 2.89 19.46 2.81
C VAL A 306 2.22 18.22 3.42
N PRO A 307 1.14 17.69 2.81
CA PRO A 307 0.31 16.69 3.46
C PRO A 307 1.06 15.41 3.82
N ILE A 308 1.77 14.82 2.85
CA ILE A 308 2.53 13.57 3.06
C ILE A 308 3.91 13.66 2.45
N LYS A 309 3.98 13.96 1.15
CA LYS A 309 5.22 13.92 0.38
C LYS A 309 5.42 15.21 -0.41
N SER A 310 6.64 15.75 -0.39
CA SER A 310 7.00 17.03 -1.02
C SER A 310 7.61 16.91 -2.42
N ASN A 311 7.59 15.74 -3.06
CA ASN A 311 8.38 15.51 -4.29
C ASN A 311 7.55 15.51 -5.61
N PHE A 312 6.23 15.74 -5.55
CA PHE A 312 5.37 15.58 -6.73
C PHE A 312 5.72 16.53 -7.88
N GLY A 313 6.09 17.78 -7.58
CA GLY A 313 6.52 18.77 -8.57
C GLY A 313 7.81 18.35 -9.27
N ASN A 314 8.76 17.76 -8.53
CA ASN A 314 9.96 17.16 -9.10
C ASN A 314 9.64 16.03 -10.07
N GLU A 315 8.79 15.07 -9.66
CA GLU A 315 8.39 13.97 -10.55
C GLU A 315 7.65 14.49 -11.79
N LEU A 316 6.78 15.48 -11.63
CA LEU A 316 6.04 16.06 -12.74
C LEU A 316 6.97 16.77 -13.75
N ALA A 317 7.91 17.58 -13.29
CA ALA A 317 8.85 18.26 -14.16
C ALA A 317 9.78 17.28 -14.88
N LYS A 318 10.27 16.27 -14.16
CA LYS A 318 11.15 15.23 -14.68
C LYS A 318 10.50 14.39 -15.78
N GLY A 319 9.20 14.08 -15.65
CA GLY A 319 8.49 13.34 -16.69
C GLY A 319 7.89 14.21 -17.79
N ASN A 320 7.92 15.53 -17.66
CA ASN A 320 7.31 16.45 -18.61
C ASN A 320 8.28 17.59 -18.95
N ASN A 321 9.25 17.28 -19.81
CA ASN A 321 10.24 18.21 -20.34
C ASN A 321 10.69 17.78 -21.76
N GLU A 322 11.63 18.53 -22.32
CA GLU A 322 12.12 18.37 -23.69
C GLU A 322 12.96 17.10 -23.95
N TYR A 323 13.47 16.45 -22.91
CA TYR A 323 14.24 15.20 -23.00
C TYR A 323 13.50 13.98 -22.43
N ALA A 324 12.35 14.18 -21.79
CA ALA A 324 11.54 13.08 -21.29
C ALA A 324 11.09 12.15 -22.44
N ASP A 325 11.20 10.85 -22.18
CA ASP A 325 10.84 9.75 -23.11
C ASP A 325 9.75 8.81 -22.53
N GLY A 326 9.31 9.07 -21.29
CA GLY A 326 8.33 8.28 -20.56
C GLY A 326 8.93 7.45 -19.41
N HIS A 327 10.25 7.25 -19.37
CA HIS A 327 10.92 6.61 -18.24
C HIS A 327 10.96 7.50 -17.00
N TRP A 328 11.29 6.90 -15.86
CA TRP A 328 11.36 7.60 -14.58
C TRP A 328 12.56 8.53 -14.47
N TRP A 329 13.54 8.35 -15.36
CA TRP A 329 14.81 9.07 -15.40
C TRP A 329 15.37 9.09 -16.83
N THR A 330 15.95 10.23 -17.20
CA THR A 330 16.68 10.44 -18.45
C THR A 330 17.98 11.19 -18.12
N PRO A 331 19.16 10.75 -18.62
CA PRO A 331 20.44 11.41 -18.33
C PRO A 331 20.47 12.90 -18.66
N GLU A 332 19.71 13.32 -19.66
CA GLU A 332 19.64 14.70 -20.15
C GLU A 332 18.75 15.61 -19.29
N TRP A 333 18.14 15.11 -18.21
CA TRP A 333 17.25 15.89 -17.33
C TRP A 333 17.85 17.24 -16.91
N ARG A 334 19.16 17.27 -16.65
CA ARG A 334 19.87 18.50 -16.26
C ARG A 334 19.87 19.58 -17.35
N LYS A 335 19.88 19.19 -18.62
CA LYS A 335 19.91 20.13 -19.76
C LYS A 335 18.64 20.98 -19.86
N THR A 336 17.57 20.55 -19.19
CA THR A 336 16.30 21.30 -19.13
C THR A 336 16.40 22.58 -18.31
N PHE A 337 17.46 22.77 -17.52
CA PHE A 337 17.64 23.91 -16.63
C PHE A 337 18.66 24.91 -17.18
N THR A 338 18.31 26.18 -17.09
CA THR A 338 19.25 27.29 -17.28
C THR A 338 20.18 27.40 -16.06
N PRO A 339 21.35 28.06 -16.19
CA PRO A 339 22.23 28.33 -15.06
C PRO A 339 21.53 29.03 -13.90
N GLU A 340 20.72 30.05 -14.17
CA GLU A 340 19.94 30.79 -13.16
C GLU A 340 18.97 29.90 -12.38
N GLU A 341 18.30 28.98 -13.08
CA GLU A 341 17.41 28.01 -12.43
C GLU A 341 18.18 27.01 -11.57
N LEU A 342 19.38 26.60 -11.99
CA LEU A 342 20.24 25.72 -11.19
C LEU A 342 20.72 26.45 -9.92
N ASP A 343 21.08 27.72 -10.00
CA ASP A 343 21.48 28.54 -8.85
C ASP A 343 20.31 28.75 -7.87
N PHE A 344 19.10 28.98 -8.41
CA PHE A 344 17.89 29.00 -7.59
C PHE A 344 17.64 27.64 -6.92
N LEU A 345 17.74 26.54 -7.66
CA LEU A 345 17.55 25.19 -7.10
C LEU A 345 18.61 24.83 -6.05
N ALA A 346 19.83 25.35 -6.17
CA ALA A 346 20.89 25.16 -5.18
C ALA A 346 20.60 25.89 -3.86
N SER A 347 20.09 27.11 -3.94
CA SER A 347 19.85 27.99 -2.79
C SER A 347 18.48 27.77 -2.12
N ALA A 348 17.45 27.36 -2.88
CA ALA A 348 16.08 27.26 -2.39
C ALA A 348 15.86 26.09 -1.40
N ASP A 349 14.89 26.25 -0.50
CA ASP A 349 14.40 25.19 0.38
C ASP A 349 13.64 24.10 -0.40
N GLU A 350 13.39 22.95 0.23
CA GLU A 350 12.68 21.82 -0.40
C GLU A 350 11.31 22.19 -0.98
N VAL A 351 10.51 22.96 -0.25
CA VAL A 351 9.14 23.28 -0.66
C VAL A 351 9.15 24.28 -1.81
N SER A 352 10.04 25.27 -1.75
CA SER A 352 10.23 26.25 -2.84
C SER A 352 10.75 25.60 -4.12
N ARG A 353 11.73 24.68 -4.01
CA ARG A 353 12.20 23.87 -5.16
C ARG A 353 11.07 23.06 -5.78
N ASN A 354 10.32 22.33 -4.96
CA ASN A 354 9.22 21.52 -5.49
C ASN A 354 8.13 22.37 -6.15
N ARG A 355 7.84 23.56 -5.61
CA ARG A 355 6.87 24.50 -6.21
C ARG A 355 7.37 25.04 -7.55
N PHE A 356 8.65 25.40 -7.64
CA PHE A 356 9.28 25.82 -8.88
C PHE A 356 9.20 24.71 -9.94
N LEU A 357 9.58 23.48 -9.58
CA LEU A 357 9.51 22.32 -10.47
C LEU A 357 8.05 22.00 -10.88
N LEU A 358 7.10 22.10 -9.95
CA LEU A 358 5.68 21.96 -10.28
C LEU A 358 5.24 22.99 -11.33
N LYS A 359 5.63 24.26 -11.18
CA LYS A 359 5.35 25.32 -12.15
C LYS A 359 6.01 25.03 -13.50
N LYS A 360 7.26 24.56 -13.50
CA LYS A 360 7.99 24.21 -14.72
C LYS A 360 7.33 23.05 -15.47
N GLY A 361 7.02 21.95 -14.79
CA GLY A 361 6.34 20.79 -15.38
C GLY A 361 4.93 21.10 -15.88
N THR A 362 4.12 21.82 -15.09
CA THR A 362 2.77 22.25 -15.51
C THR A 362 2.82 23.25 -16.67
N GLY A 363 3.78 24.17 -16.65
CA GLY A 363 4.06 25.08 -17.77
C GLY A 363 4.37 24.30 -19.05
N TYR A 364 5.27 23.33 -18.98
CA TYR A 364 5.61 22.48 -20.13
C TYR A 364 4.39 21.74 -20.69
N ILE A 365 3.54 21.17 -19.83
CA ILE A 365 2.29 20.51 -20.25
C ILE A 365 1.37 21.49 -20.98
N ARG A 366 1.24 22.72 -20.48
CA ARG A 366 0.41 23.76 -21.08
C ARG A 366 0.92 24.19 -22.45
N TYR A 367 2.23 24.33 -22.63
CA TYR A 367 2.84 24.72 -23.90
C TYR A 367 2.96 23.56 -24.91
N HIS A 368 3.00 22.31 -24.45
CA HIS A 368 3.17 21.12 -25.31
C HIS A 368 2.14 20.01 -25.03
N PRO A 369 0.83 20.27 -25.21
CA PRO A 369 -0.22 19.31 -24.85
C PRO A 369 -0.14 18.00 -25.65
N LEU A 370 0.18 18.05 -26.95
CA LEU A 370 0.33 16.83 -27.77
C LEU A 370 1.51 15.98 -27.31
N ARG A 371 2.61 16.60 -26.90
CA ARG A 371 3.76 15.88 -26.36
C ARG A 371 3.43 15.26 -25.00
N PHE A 372 2.69 15.98 -24.15
CA PHE A 372 2.18 15.43 -22.90
C PHE A 372 1.31 14.18 -23.12
N LEU A 373 0.42 14.19 -24.12
CA LEU A 373 -0.38 13.00 -24.47
C LEU A 373 0.49 11.83 -24.94
N ARG A 374 1.49 12.09 -25.79
CA ARG A 374 2.45 11.07 -26.23
C ARG A 374 3.24 10.48 -25.06
N LEU A 375 3.75 11.31 -24.16
CA LEU A 375 4.46 10.87 -22.96
C LEU A 375 3.55 10.11 -22.00
N THR A 376 2.29 10.51 -21.88
CA THR A 376 1.27 9.80 -21.09
C THR A 376 1.01 8.42 -21.67
N ALA A 377 0.86 8.29 -22.99
CA ALA A 377 0.72 6.98 -23.65
C ALA A 377 1.96 6.09 -23.43
N ALA A 378 3.16 6.66 -23.56
CA ALA A 378 4.41 5.95 -23.25
C ALA A 378 4.47 5.49 -21.79
N ARG A 379 4.07 6.35 -20.83
CA ARG A 379 4.01 6.00 -19.40
C ARG A 379 2.97 4.94 -19.08
N ILE A 380 1.81 4.96 -19.76
CA ILE A 380 0.81 3.88 -19.65
C ILE A 380 1.43 2.56 -20.10
N TRP A 381 2.06 2.54 -21.28
CA TRP A 381 2.76 1.36 -21.77
C TRP A 381 3.85 0.88 -20.81
N LEU A 382 4.74 1.76 -20.38
CA LEU A 382 5.84 1.45 -19.47
C LEU A 382 5.33 0.98 -18.10
N PHE A 383 4.29 1.60 -17.55
CA PHE A 383 3.71 1.17 -16.28
C PHE A 383 3.26 -0.29 -16.34
N TRP A 384 2.67 -0.73 -17.46
CA TRP A 384 2.16 -2.09 -17.62
C TRP A 384 3.17 -3.09 -18.20
N THR A 385 4.28 -2.66 -18.78
CA THR A 385 5.23 -3.56 -19.47
C THR A 385 6.65 -3.53 -18.91
N TYR A 386 7.01 -2.54 -18.09
CA TYR A 386 8.36 -2.42 -17.58
C TYR A 386 8.63 -3.45 -16.48
N THR A 387 9.49 -4.43 -16.78
CA THR A 387 9.89 -5.52 -15.88
C THR A 387 11.40 -5.50 -15.59
N ARG A 388 12.10 -4.46 -16.00
CA ARG A 388 13.56 -4.40 -15.86
C ARG A 388 13.97 -4.13 -14.42
N VAL A 389 15.08 -4.74 -14.04
CA VAL A 389 15.72 -4.62 -12.73
C VAL A 389 16.90 -3.65 -12.77
N GLY A 390 17.59 -3.55 -13.92
CA GLY A 390 18.70 -2.62 -14.13
C GLY A 390 18.26 -1.19 -14.50
N ASP A 391 19.20 -0.25 -14.40
CA ASP A 391 18.96 1.15 -14.74
C ASP A 391 18.71 1.38 -16.24
N VAL A 392 18.08 2.52 -16.54
CA VAL A 392 17.85 2.97 -17.92
C VAL A 392 19.20 3.05 -18.64
N GLY A 393 19.30 2.39 -19.79
CA GLY A 393 20.53 2.31 -20.59
C GLY A 393 21.45 1.11 -20.30
N SER A 394 21.22 0.36 -19.22
CA SER A 394 21.96 -0.89 -18.98
C SER A 394 21.60 -1.95 -20.03
N PRO A 395 22.49 -2.90 -20.37
CA PRO A 395 22.14 -4.07 -21.18
C PRO A 395 21.05 -4.93 -20.53
N TYR A 396 20.31 -5.69 -21.34
CA TYR A 396 19.37 -6.67 -20.81
C TYR A 396 20.11 -7.82 -20.13
N SER A 397 19.61 -8.24 -18.98
CA SER A 397 20.16 -9.33 -18.18
C SER A 397 19.19 -10.50 -18.09
N GLY A 398 19.70 -11.69 -17.75
CA GLY A 398 18.84 -12.85 -17.47
C GLY A 398 17.82 -12.62 -16.35
N LYS A 399 18.09 -11.67 -15.44
CA LYS A 399 17.14 -11.26 -14.39
C LYS A 399 15.92 -10.56 -15.00
N ASP A 400 16.13 -9.72 -16.01
CA ASP A 400 15.03 -9.02 -16.69
C ASP A 400 14.12 -10.01 -17.42
N LEU A 401 14.70 -11.05 -18.04
CA LEU A 401 13.96 -12.14 -18.65
C LEU A 401 13.15 -12.93 -17.62
N LEU A 402 13.74 -13.27 -16.47
CA LEU A 402 13.03 -13.95 -15.38
C LEU A 402 11.84 -13.12 -14.87
N MET A 403 12.01 -11.80 -14.69
CA MET A 403 10.92 -10.91 -14.30
C MET A 403 9.82 -10.87 -15.37
N ALA A 404 10.19 -10.78 -16.65
CA ALA A 404 9.25 -10.79 -17.77
C ALA A 404 8.46 -12.10 -17.86
N LEU A 405 9.14 -13.25 -17.75
CA LEU A 405 8.52 -14.58 -17.78
C LEU A 405 7.61 -14.83 -16.57
N GLY A 406 7.90 -14.23 -15.42
CA GLY A 406 7.00 -14.27 -14.27
C GLY A 406 5.78 -13.35 -14.44
N TYR A 407 5.98 -12.16 -14.98
CA TYR A 407 4.94 -11.12 -15.02
C TYR A 407 3.98 -11.22 -16.20
N PHE A 408 4.47 -11.36 -17.44
CA PHE A 408 3.60 -11.30 -18.62
C PHE A 408 2.57 -12.43 -18.70
N PRO A 409 2.91 -13.71 -18.42
CA PRO A 409 1.90 -14.76 -18.34
C PRO A 409 0.85 -14.48 -17.27
N MET A 410 1.28 -13.99 -16.10
CA MET A 410 0.38 -13.58 -15.02
C MET A 410 -0.56 -12.45 -15.47
N LEU A 411 -0.04 -11.44 -16.18
CA LEU A 411 -0.83 -10.33 -16.72
C LEU A 411 -1.86 -10.80 -17.76
N LEU A 412 -1.47 -11.68 -18.69
CA LEU A 412 -2.37 -12.23 -19.71
C LEU A 412 -3.48 -13.06 -19.07
N LEU A 413 -3.14 -13.91 -18.09
CA LEU A 413 -4.12 -14.66 -17.31
C LEU A 413 -5.02 -13.74 -16.51
N ALA A 414 -4.50 -12.65 -15.93
CA ALA A 414 -5.31 -11.66 -15.22
C ALA A 414 -6.31 -10.97 -16.14
N ALA A 415 -5.90 -10.57 -17.34
CA ALA A 415 -6.79 -9.99 -18.35
C ALA A 415 -7.88 -10.98 -18.78
N ALA A 416 -7.52 -12.25 -19.03
CA ALA A 416 -8.47 -13.31 -19.34
C ALA A 416 -9.46 -13.54 -18.17
N GLY A 417 -8.97 -13.60 -16.94
CA GLY A 417 -9.80 -13.79 -15.75
C GLY A 417 -10.76 -12.63 -15.51
N LEU A 418 -10.30 -11.40 -15.74
CA LEU A 418 -11.13 -10.21 -15.67
C LEU A 418 -12.26 -10.25 -16.71
N ALA A 419 -11.97 -10.72 -17.93
CA ALA A 419 -12.96 -10.89 -19.00
C ALA A 419 -13.93 -12.06 -18.74
N MET A 420 -13.44 -13.15 -18.14
CA MET A 420 -14.25 -14.32 -17.77
C MET A 420 -15.16 -14.07 -16.55
N THR A 421 -14.87 -13.05 -15.75
CA THR A 421 -15.66 -12.74 -14.56
C THR A 421 -17.04 -12.20 -14.95
N ARG A 422 -18.06 -13.07 -14.88
CA ARG A 422 -19.44 -12.73 -15.22
C ARG A 422 -20.15 -11.91 -14.14
N ARG A 423 -19.87 -12.22 -12.86
CA ARG A 423 -20.48 -11.53 -11.71
C ARG A 423 -19.60 -10.36 -11.29
N ARG A 424 -20.04 -9.14 -11.62
CA ARG A 424 -19.32 -7.89 -11.32
C ARG A 424 -19.74 -7.32 -9.96
N GLU A 425 -19.53 -8.12 -8.92
CA GLU A 425 -19.90 -7.78 -7.54
C GLU A 425 -18.97 -6.73 -6.93
N ALA A 426 -19.02 -6.53 -5.60
CA ALA A 426 -18.25 -5.48 -4.94
C ALA A 426 -16.73 -5.68 -5.07
N GLU A 427 -16.28 -6.93 -4.99
CA GLU A 427 -14.90 -7.37 -5.12
C GLU A 427 -14.34 -6.99 -6.49
N TYR A 428 -15.06 -7.37 -7.56
CA TYR A 428 -14.70 -7.03 -8.94
C TYR A 428 -14.64 -5.51 -9.14
N ARG A 429 -15.68 -4.78 -8.73
CA ARG A 429 -15.75 -3.32 -8.90
C ARG A 429 -14.65 -2.60 -8.14
N LEU A 430 -14.32 -3.05 -6.93
CA LEU A 430 -13.24 -2.49 -6.12
C LEU A 430 -11.88 -2.75 -6.78
N SER A 431 -11.63 -3.97 -7.27
CA SER A 431 -10.38 -4.28 -7.94
C SER A 431 -10.23 -3.48 -9.24
N VAL A 432 -11.28 -3.39 -10.06
CA VAL A 432 -11.26 -2.54 -11.28
C VAL A 432 -11.03 -1.07 -10.94
N LEU A 433 -11.68 -0.55 -9.89
CA LEU A 433 -11.46 0.80 -9.41
C LEU A 433 -9.99 1.04 -9.04
N TYR A 434 -9.38 0.11 -8.30
CA TYR A 434 -7.95 0.16 -7.98
C TYR A 434 -7.08 0.13 -9.24
N LEU A 435 -7.32 -0.81 -10.16
CA LEU A 435 -6.56 -0.95 -11.40
C LEU A 435 -6.70 0.27 -12.31
N ALA A 436 -7.81 1.01 -12.22
CA ALA A 436 -8.05 2.22 -13.00
C ALA A 436 -7.46 3.49 -12.34
N VAL A 437 -7.57 3.63 -11.01
CA VAL A 437 -7.25 4.88 -10.30
C VAL A 437 -5.82 4.91 -9.78
N PHE A 438 -5.31 3.80 -9.22
CA PHE A 438 -3.97 3.75 -8.63
C PHE A 438 -2.85 4.17 -9.61
N PRO A 439 -2.89 3.77 -10.90
CA PRO A 439 -1.82 4.14 -11.84
C PRO A 439 -1.81 5.62 -12.26
N LEU A 440 -2.88 6.39 -12.04
CA LEU A 440 -3.04 7.74 -12.60
C LEU A 440 -1.89 8.71 -12.28
N PRO A 441 -1.36 8.78 -11.03
CA PRO A 441 -0.21 9.65 -10.75
C PRO A 441 1.02 9.28 -11.59
N TYR A 442 1.22 8.00 -11.88
CA TYR A 442 2.34 7.52 -12.70
C TYR A 442 2.14 7.82 -14.19
N TYR A 443 0.89 7.83 -14.67
CA TYR A 443 0.58 8.22 -16.05
C TYR A 443 0.84 9.70 -16.34
N VAL A 444 0.75 10.55 -15.31
CA VAL A 444 0.89 12.01 -15.43
C VAL A 444 2.28 12.51 -15.05
N ALA A 445 2.95 11.86 -14.10
CA ALA A 445 4.29 12.24 -13.64
C ALA A 445 5.36 11.34 -14.27
N VAL A 446 5.58 10.14 -13.74
CA VAL A 446 6.64 9.23 -14.22
C VAL A 446 6.24 7.77 -14.09
N ALA A 447 6.75 6.92 -14.98
CA ALA A 447 6.60 5.47 -14.94
C ALA A 447 7.95 4.80 -15.23
N GLY A 448 7.99 3.46 -15.37
CA GLY A 448 9.23 2.77 -15.77
C GLY A 448 10.09 2.28 -14.60
N LEU A 449 9.47 1.98 -13.46
CA LEU A 449 10.06 1.15 -12.42
C LEU A 449 9.07 0.04 -12.07
N MET A 450 9.53 -1.21 -12.09
CA MET A 450 8.69 -2.38 -11.77
C MET A 450 8.02 -2.24 -10.39
N ARG A 451 8.70 -1.60 -9.42
CA ARG A 451 8.18 -1.38 -8.06
C ARG A 451 6.93 -0.51 -7.98
N TYR A 452 6.65 0.32 -8.97
CA TYR A 452 5.48 1.20 -8.96
C TYR A 452 4.16 0.45 -9.11
N ARG A 453 4.18 -0.73 -9.73
CA ARG A 453 2.96 -1.52 -9.99
C ARG A 453 2.68 -2.57 -8.91
N LEU A 454 3.70 -3.07 -8.22
CA LEU A 454 3.59 -4.17 -7.24
C LEU A 454 2.49 -4.04 -6.18
N PRO A 455 2.14 -2.85 -5.64
CA PRO A 455 1.04 -2.73 -4.70
C PRO A 455 -0.31 -3.26 -5.20
N ILE A 456 -0.54 -3.24 -6.53
CA ILE A 456 -1.79 -3.70 -7.15
C ILE A 456 -1.67 -5.04 -7.89
N GLU A 457 -0.46 -5.58 -8.07
CA GLU A 457 -0.27 -6.86 -8.78
C GLU A 457 -0.98 -8.05 -8.12
N PRO A 458 -1.12 -8.15 -6.79
CA PRO A 458 -1.95 -9.20 -6.19
C PRO A 458 -3.42 -9.17 -6.62
N LEU A 459 -3.97 -8.00 -6.97
CA LEU A 459 -5.33 -7.91 -7.52
C LEU A 459 -5.38 -8.55 -8.92
N LEU A 460 -4.31 -8.39 -9.73
CA LEU A 460 -4.17 -9.10 -11.00
C LEU A 460 -4.05 -10.61 -10.79
N MET A 461 -3.25 -11.04 -9.80
CA MET A 461 -3.08 -12.47 -9.48
C MET A 461 -4.38 -13.14 -9.06
N MET A 462 -5.26 -12.43 -8.34
CA MET A 462 -6.59 -12.92 -8.03
C MET A 462 -7.39 -13.25 -9.30
N PHE A 463 -7.35 -12.38 -10.32
CA PHE A 463 -8.00 -12.66 -11.61
C PHE A 463 -7.26 -13.73 -12.42
N ALA A 464 -5.92 -13.75 -12.37
CA ALA A 464 -5.13 -14.79 -13.03
C ALA A 464 -5.48 -16.18 -12.49
N ALA A 465 -5.60 -16.32 -11.17
CA ALA A 465 -6.04 -17.54 -10.52
C ALA A 465 -7.45 -17.95 -10.97
N HIS A 466 -8.37 -17.00 -11.11
CA HIS A 466 -9.71 -17.28 -11.64
C HIS A 466 -9.66 -17.82 -13.07
N ALA A 467 -8.83 -17.24 -13.95
CA ALA A 467 -8.65 -17.73 -15.31
C ALA A 467 -8.11 -19.17 -15.32
N VAL A 468 -7.08 -19.46 -14.52
CA VAL A 468 -6.51 -20.81 -14.37
C VAL A 468 -7.59 -21.81 -13.95
N MET A 469 -8.40 -21.46 -12.95
CA MET A 469 -9.49 -22.33 -12.49
C MET A 469 -10.55 -22.57 -13.56
N GLN A 470 -10.97 -21.52 -14.28
CA GLN A 470 -11.95 -21.65 -15.37
C GLN A 470 -11.42 -22.51 -16.51
N ILE A 471 -10.17 -22.31 -16.92
CA ILE A 471 -9.54 -23.09 -17.98
C ILE A 471 -9.41 -24.57 -17.55
N ALA A 472 -8.93 -24.83 -16.34
CA ALA A 472 -8.82 -26.20 -15.81
C ALA A 472 -10.17 -26.94 -15.80
N THR A 473 -11.25 -26.27 -15.38
CA THR A 473 -12.60 -26.88 -15.39
C THR A 473 -13.14 -27.17 -16.79
N ARG A 474 -12.71 -26.43 -17.82
CA ARG A 474 -13.14 -26.68 -19.22
C ARG A 474 -12.31 -27.77 -19.89
N ILE A 475 -11.03 -27.88 -19.54
CA ILE A 475 -10.11 -28.87 -20.11
C ILE A 475 -10.32 -30.26 -19.51
N SER A 476 -10.75 -30.37 -18.25
CA SER A 476 -11.11 -31.66 -17.65
C SER A 476 -12.56 -32.03 -18.01
N PRO A 477 -12.83 -32.83 -19.07
CA PRO A 477 -14.19 -33.18 -19.49
C PRO A 477 -14.70 -34.40 -18.72
N VAL A 478 -13.88 -34.99 -17.84
CA VAL A 478 -14.15 -36.26 -17.16
C VAL A 478 -14.78 -35.97 -15.80
N ARG A 479 -16.11 -35.77 -15.79
CA ARG A 479 -17.05 -36.10 -14.69
C ARG A 479 -18.50 -35.73 -15.04
N ALA A 480 -18.89 -35.99 -16.28
CA ALA A 480 -20.30 -35.96 -16.68
C ALA A 480 -20.63 -37.24 -17.46
N ARG A 481 -20.60 -38.37 -16.76
CA ARG A 481 -21.46 -39.53 -16.98
C ARG A 481 -21.81 -40.13 -15.64
#